data_AF-W6RML3-F1
#
_entry.id   AF-W6RML3-F1
#
_cell.length_a   1.000
_cell.length_b   1.000
_cell.length_c   1.000
_cell.angle_alpha   90.00
_cell.angle_beta   90.00
_cell.angle_gamma   90.00
#
_symmetry.space_group_name_H-M   'P 1'
#
loop_
_entity.id
_entity.type
_entity.pdbx_description
1 polymer ?
#
loop_
_entity_poly.entity_id
_entity_poly.type
_entity_poly.pdbx_seq_one_letter_code
_entity_poly.pdbx_strand_id
1 'polypeptide(L)'
;MRGGDVRTGELFSYVDLEDRVRKDHPLRAIRQIVNEALVSLERDFAALYSSIGWPSIAPEKLLRAMLLQAFYSIRSERLLMERLEYDLLFRWFVGAKTGQNGHVGRWTWCL
;
A
#
# COMPACT_ATOMS: atom_id res chain seq x y z
N MET A 1 11.88 -40.93 -2.45
CA MET A 1 11.72 -40.33 -1.11
C MET A 1 11.20 -38.90 -1.31
N ARG A 2 9.96 -38.62 -0.91
CA ARG A 2 9.34 -37.28 -1.05
C ARG A 2 9.93 -36.37 0.04
N GLY A 3 10.63 -35.32 -0.37
CA GLY A 3 11.06 -34.26 0.54
C GLY A 3 9.85 -33.63 1.21
N GLY A 4 9.85 -33.61 2.54
CA GLY A 4 8.77 -33.01 3.32
C GLY A 4 8.67 -31.52 2.99
N ASP A 5 7.45 -31.08 2.69
CA ASP A 5 7.07 -29.68 2.67
C ASP A 5 7.14 -29.16 4.12
N VAL A 6 8.35 -28.82 4.57
CA VAL A 6 8.55 -28.14 5.85
C VAL A 6 8.04 -26.72 5.63
N ARG A 7 6.75 -26.51 5.92
CA ARG A 7 6.16 -25.18 6.02
C ARG A 7 6.78 -24.51 7.24
N THR A 8 7.91 -23.83 7.04
CA THR A 8 8.50 -22.94 8.05
C THR A 8 7.58 -21.72 8.20
N GLY A 9 6.52 -21.90 8.99
CA GLY A 9 5.54 -20.86 9.32
C GLY A 9 6.05 -19.82 10.33
N GLU A 10 7.30 -19.94 10.81
CA GLU A 10 7.84 -19.07 11.86
C GLU A 10 9.27 -18.58 11.57
N LEU A 11 9.52 -18.16 10.34
CA LEU A 11 10.70 -17.33 10.04
C LEU A 11 10.23 -16.07 9.32
N PHE A 12 9.65 -15.15 10.09
CA PHE A 12 9.44 -13.76 9.64
C PHE A 12 10.82 -13.09 9.48
N SER A 13 11.55 -13.46 8.42
CA SER A 13 12.60 -12.59 7.93
C SER A 13 11.91 -11.28 7.55
N TYR A 14 12.26 -10.20 8.26
CA TYR A 14 11.84 -8.83 7.97
C TYR A 14 12.47 -8.43 6.63
N VAL A 15 12.02 -9.02 5.54
CA VAL A 15 12.49 -8.67 4.20
C VAL A 15 11.78 -7.40 3.83
N ASP A 16 12.58 -6.38 3.55
CA ASP A 16 12.06 -5.08 3.14
C ASP A 16 11.17 -5.29 1.91
N LEU A 17 10.00 -4.64 1.93
CA LEU A 17 9.10 -4.63 0.77
C LEU A 17 9.81 -4.02 -0.43
N GLU A 18 10.76 -3.11 -0.18
CA GLU A 18 11.61 -2.52 -1.19
C GLU A 18 12.42 -3.59 -1.95
N ASP A 19 13.01 -4.57 -1.26
CA ASP A 19 13.83 -5.60 -1.90
C ASP A 19 13.01 -6.63 -2.70
N ARG A 20 11.71 -6.72 -2.41
CA ARG A 20 10.81 -7.66 -3.09
C ARG A 20 10.33 -7.16 -4.45
N VAL A 21 10.30 -5.85 -4.65
CA VAL A 21 9.90 -5.26 -5.93
C VAL A 21 11.10 -5.11 -6.84
N ARG A 22 11.07 -5.75 -8.02
CA ARG A 22 12.14 -5.65 -9.03
C ARG A 22 12.53 -4.20 -9.28
N LYS A 23 13.83 -3.93 -9.39
CA LYS A 23 14.39 -2.58 -9.61
C LYS A 23 13.91 -1.93 -10.91
N ASP A 24 13.66 -2.75 -11.93
CA ASP A 24 13.22 -2.28 -13.27
C ASP A 24 11.69 -2.14 -13.39
N HIS A 25 10.95 -2.28 -12.28
CA HIS A 25 9.49 -2.22 -12.33
C HIS A 25 9.01 -0.77 -12.56
N PRO A 26 8.10 -0.50 -13.52
CA PRO A 26 7.68 0.86 -13.86
C PRO A 26 7.04 1.62 -12.68
N LEU A 27 6.35 0.92 -11.78
CA LEU A 27 5.80 1.53 -10.56
C LEU A 27 6.87 2.14 -9.64
N ARG A 28 8.16 1.80 -9.77
CA ARG A 28 9.23 2.48 -9.02
C ARG A 28 9.43 3.92 -9.48
N ALA A 29 9.57 4.12 -10.79
CA ALA A 29 9.67 5.46 -11.35
C ALA A 29 8.40 6.29 -11.02
N ILE A 30 7.23 5.68 -11.19
CA ILE A 30 5.95 6.33 -10.86
C ILE A 30 5.89 6.68 -9.37
N ARG A 31 6.29 5.77 -8.48
CA ARG A 31 6.29 6.01 -7.03
C ARG A 31 7.20 7.18 -6.66
N GLN A 32 8.36 7.32 -7.28
CA GLN A 32 9.25 8.46 -7.03
C GLN A 32 8.57 9.78 -7.41
N ILE A 33 8.03 9.87 -8.62
CA ILE A 33 7.31 11.06 -9.12
C ILE A 33 6.13 11.40 -8.19
N VAL A 34 5.34 10.38 -7.81
CA VAL A 34 4.19 10.55 -6.93
C VAL A 34 4.62 11.00 -5.54
N ASN A 35 5.71 10.47 -4.97
CA ASN A 35 6.21 10.93 -3.67
C ASN A 35 6.65 12.40 -3.73
N GLU A 36 7.38 12.80 -4.76
CA GLU A 36 7.82 14.19 -4.93
C GLU A 36 6.63 15.13 -5.06
N ALA A 37 5.62 14.76 -5.86
CA ALA A 37 4.37 15.49 -5.96
C ALA A 37 3.66 15.58 -4.60
N LEU A 38 3.52 14.46 -3.89
CA LEU A 38 2.85 14.44 -2.58
C LEU A 38 3.57 15.32 -1.53
N VAL A 39 4.91 15.36 -1.55
CA VAL A 39 5.69 16.26 -0.68
C VAL A 39 5.38 17.72 -1.02
N SER A 40 5.26 18.06 -2.31
CA SER A 40 4.89 19.44 -2.69
C SER A 40 3.47 19.83 -2.28
N LEU A 41 2.55 18.86 -2.20
CA LEU A 41 1.17 19.04 -1.73
C LEU A 41 0.99 18.90 -0.21
N GLU A 42 2.04 18.57 0.54
CA GLU A 42 1.96 18.32 1.99
C GLU A 42 1.36 19.51 2.75
N ARG A 43 1.68 20.73 2.34
CA ARG A 43 1.13 21.97 2.92
C ARG A 43 -0.37 22.11 2.68
N ASP A 44 -0.86 21.66 1.53
CA ASP A 44 -2.29 21.71 1.20
C ASP A 44 -3.04 20.58 1.93
N PHE A 45 -2.42 19.41 2.08
CA PHE A 45 -2.97 18.30 2.86
C PHE A 45 -3.02 18.58 4.37
N ALA A 46 -2.15 19.44 4.89
CA ALA A 46 -2.17 19.85 6.30
C ALA A 46 -3.55 20.39 6.74
N ALA A 47 -4.30 21.02 5.82
CA ALA A 47 -5.65 21.51 6.08
C ALA A 47 -6.73 20.40 6.08
N LEU A 48 -6.45 19.24 5.45
CA LEU A 48 -7.35 18.09 5.37
C LEU A 48 -7.18 17.11 6.53
N TYR A 49 -6.07 17.19 7.27
CA TYR A 49 -5.87 16.40 8.48
C TYR A 49 -6.81 16.90 9.59
N SER A 50 -7.75 16.04 10.01
CA SER A 50 -8.59 16.31 11.18
C SER A 50 -7.74 16.38 12.44
N SER A 51 -7.93 17.45 13.23
CA SER A 51 -7.36 17.57 14.58
C SER A 51 -8.04 16.66 15.61
N ILE A 52 -9.17 16.05 15.25
CA ILE A 52 -10.03 15.26 16.15
C ILE A 52 -9.97 13.77 15.77
N GLY A 53 -9.11 13.04 16.49
CA GLY A 53 -9.36 11.73 17.12
C GLY A 53 -9.61 10.48 16.26
N TRP A 54 -10.01 10.59 14.99
CA TRP A 54 -10.20 9.42 14.14
C TRP A 54 -8.92 9.15 13.34
N PRO A 55 -8.41 7.91 13.32
CA PRO A 55 -7.28 7.56 12.47
C PRO A 55 -7.77 7.49 11.01
N SER A 56 -7.99 8.66 10.40
CA SER A 56 -8.25 8.79 8.98
C SER A 56 -7.07 8.22 8.20
N ILE A 57 -7.35 7.57 7.08
CA ILE A 57 -6.30 7.12 6.17
C ILE A 57 -5.63 8.37 5.60
N ALA A 58 -4.31 8.42 5.71
CA ALA A 58 -3.53 9.55 5.22
C ALA A 58 -3.89 9.83 3.74
N PRO A 59 -4.23 11.08 3.35
CA PRO A 59 -4.70 11.43 2.01
C PRO A 59 -3.71 10.99 0.91
N GLU A 60 -2.42 10.96 1.22
CA GLU A 60 -1.35 10.48 0.36
C GLU A 60 -1.49 8.99 0.02
N LYS A 61 -1.99 8.18 0.96
CA LYS A 61 -2.23 6.75 0.73
C LYS A 61 -3.47 6.54 -0.14
N LEU A 62 -4.51 7.34 0.07
CA LEU A 62 -5.72 7.31 -0.76
C LEU A 62 -5.38 7.68 -2.21
N LEU A 63 -4.59 8.75 -2.41
CA LEU A 63 -4.13 9.16 -3.74
C LEU A 63 -3.33 8.07 -4.45
N ARG A 64 -2.39 7.41 -3.75
CA ARG A 64 -1.65 6.27 -4.33
C ARG A 64 -2.58 5.11 -4.69
N ALA A 65 -3.58 4.83 -3.86
CA ALA A 65 -4.54 3.77 -4.13
C ALA A 65 -5.41 4.08 -5.37
N MET A 66 -5.88 5.33 -5.53
CA MET A 66 -6.61 5.77 -6.73
C MET A 66 -5.74 5.71 -7.99
N LEU A 67 -4.45 6.04 -7.90
CA LEU A 67 -3.53 5.89 -9.02
C LEU A 67 -3.39 4.43 -9.45
N LEU A 68 -3.31 3.49 -8.50
CA LEU A 68 -3.32 2.06 -8.83
C LEU A 68 -4.62 1.65 -9.51
N GLN A 69 -5.77 2.17 -9.06
CA GLN A 69 -7.04 1.91 -9.74
C GLN A 69 -7.01 2.40 -11.19
N ALA A 70 -6.48 3.60 -11.43
CA ALA A 70 -6.37 4.17 -12.78
C ALA A 70 -5.41 3.35 -13.67
N PHE A 71 -4.20 3.03 -13.19
CA PHE A 71 -3.20 2.31 -13.97
C PHE A 71 -3.60 0.87 -14.32
N TYR A 72 -4.27 0.18 -13.39
CA TYR A 72 -4.70 -1.20 -13.58
C TYR A 72 -6.17 -1.32 -13.98
N SER A 73 -6.83 -0.19 -14.29
CA SER A 73 -8.25 -0.14 -14.66
C SER A 73 -9.17 -0.88 -13.69
N ILE A 74 -8.87 -0.81 -12.39
CA ILE A 74 -9.63 -1.48 -11.34
C ILE A 74 -10.92 -0.71 -11.14
N ARG A 75 -12.03 -1.37 -11.48
CA ARG A 75 -13.36 -0.75 -11.51
C ARG A 75 -14.04 -0.64 -10.15
N SER A 76 -13.55 -1.35 -9.14
CA SER A 76 -14.18 -1.41 -7.82
C SER A 76 -13.15 -1.23 -6.72
N GLU A 77 -13.52 -0.45 -5.71
CA GLU A 77 -12.74 -0.30 -4.50
C GLU A 77 -12.61 -1.61 -3.71
N ARG A 78 -13.66 -2.44 -3.71
CA ARG A 78 -13.61 -3.76 -3.06
C ARG A 78 -12.51 -4.62 -3.68
N LEU A 79 -12.44 -4.62 -5.01
CA LEU A 79 -11.39 -5.32 -5.75
C LEU A 79 -10.00 -4.72 -5.48
N LEU A 80 -9.90 -3.40 -5.31
CA LEU A 80 -8.64 -2.78 -4.89
C LEU A 80 -8.22 -3.24 -3.50
N MET A 81 -9.15 -3.35 -2.55
CA MET A 81 -8.86 -3.81 -1.19
C MET A 81 -8.40 -5.26 -1.17
N GLU A 82 -9.09 -6.14 -1.91
CA GLU A 82 -8.63 -7.52 -2.11
C GLU A 82 -7.22 -7.53 -2.71
N ARG A 83 -6.96 -6.70 -3.72
CA ARG A 83 -5.63 -6.66 -4.34
C ARG A 83 -4.57 -6.11 -3.39
N LEU A 84 -4.89 -5.14 -2.54
CA LEU A 84 -3.97 -4.62 -1.51
C LEU A 84 -3.69 -5.64 -0.40
N GLU A 85 -4.62 -6.57 -0.15
CA GLU A 85 -4.45 -7.65 0.82
C GLU A 85 -3.47 -8.72 0.33
N TYR A 86 -3.61 -9.13 -0.94
CA TYR A 86 -2.84 -10.25 -1.49
C TYR A 86 -1.60 -9.83 -2.30
N ASP A 87 -1.59 -8.63 -2.90
CA ASP A 87 -0.53 -8.19 -3.79
C ASP A 87 0.49 -7.30 -3.07
N LEU A 88 1.67 -7.88 -2.84
CA LEU A 88 2.79 -7.21 -2.20
C LEU A 88 3.21 -5.93 -2.94
N LEU A 89 3.12 -5.92 -4.27
CA LEU A 89 3.51 -4.77 -5.09
C LEU A 89 2.58 -3.57 -4.84
N PHE A 90 1.28 -3.83 -4.73
CA PHE A 90 0.27 -2.80 -4.51
C PHE A 90 0.40 -2.24 -3.11
N ARG A 91 0.57 -3.15 -2.14
CA ARG A 91 0.84 -2.81 -0.75
C ARG A 91 2.11 -1.97 -0.60
N TRP A 92 3.18 -2.37 -1.29
CA TRP A 92 4.43 -1.63 -1.36
C TRP A 92 4.16 -0.22 -1.92
N PHE A 93 3.51 -0.08 -3.07
CA PHE A 93 3.26 1.21 -3.73
C PHE A 93 2.48 2.19 -2.84
N VAL A 94 1.42 1.71 -2.18
CA VAL A 94 0.60 2.52 -1.25
C VAL A 94 1.33 2.83 0.06
N GLY A 95 2.38 2.09 0.40
CA GLY A 95 3.12 2.29 1.66
C GLY A 95 2.43 1.66 2.88
N ALA A 96 1.67 0.58 2.67
CA ALA A 96 1.03 -0.18 3.75
C ALA A 96 2.05 -1.14 4.40
N LYS A 97 2.60 -0.76 5.57
CA LYS A 97 3.60 -1.58 6.29
C LYS A 97 3.08 -2.98 6.66
N THR A 98 3.96 -3.97 6.65
CA THR A 98 3.72 -5.39 6.97
C THR A 98 3.40 -5.74 8.43
N GLY A 99 3.42 -4.77 9.34
CA GLY A 99 3.16 -4.98 10.79
C GLY A 99 1.77 -4.57 11.30
N GLN A 100 0.81 -4.31 10.41
CA GLN A 100 -0.50 -3.74 10.76
C GLN A 100 -1.65 -4.60 10.22
N ASN A 101 -1.74 -5.85 10.66
CA ASN A 101 -2.87 -6.76 10.32
C ASN A 101 -4.25 -6.20 10.75
N GLY A 102 -4.30 -5.16 11.58
CA GLY A 102 -5.55 -4.47 11.94
C GLY A 102 -5.92 -3.27 11.07
N HIS A 103 -5.16 -2.91 10.02
CA HIS A 103 -5.42 -1.70 9.21
C HIS A 103 -5.99 -1.98 7.82
N VAL A 104 -5.89 -3.21 7.26
CA VAL A 104 -6.62 -3.54 6.02
C VAL A 104 -8.14 -3.36 6.25
N GLY A 105 -8.62 -3.77 7.43
CA GLY A 105 -10.00 -3.51 7.89
C GLY A 105 -10.37 -2.04 8.06
N ARG A 106 -9.41 -1.09 8.06
CA ARG A 106 -9.68 0.35 8.12
C ARG A 106 -9.94 0.96 6.75
N TRP A 107 -9.42 0.35 5.68
CA TRP A 107 -9.77 0.73 4.31
C TRP A 107 -11.22 0.40 3.97
N THR A 108 -11.79 -0.62 4.61
CA THR A 108 -13.19 -1.04 4.45
C THR A 108 -14.21 -0.05 5.01
N TRP A 109 -13.79 0.94 5.82
CA TRP A 109 -14.66 1.97 6.41
C TRP A 109 -14.43 3.37 5.83
N CYS A 110 -13.48 3.52 4.90
CA CYS A 110 -13.14 4.82 4.31
C CYS A 110 -13.89 5.11 2.99
N LEU A 111 -14.74 4.18 2.55
CA LEU A 111 -15.56 4.24 1.34
C LEU A 111 -16.98 3.75 1.63
#